data_AF-A0A1G3CH03-F1
#
_entry.id   AF-A0A1G3CH03-F1
#
_cell.length_a   1.000
_cell.length_b   1.000
_cell.length_c   1.000
_cell.angle_alpha   90.00
_cell.angle_beta   90.00
_cell.angle_gamma   90.00
#
_symmetry.space_group_name_H-M   'P 1'
#
loop_
_entity.id
_entity.type
_entity.pdbx_description
1 polymer ?
#
loop_
_entity_poly.entity_id
_entity_poly.type
_entity_poly.pdbx_seq_one_letter_code
_entity_poly.pdbx_strand_id
1 'polypeptide(L)'
;MEKSVISTNNAPAAIGPYSQAIKAGNLVFISGQIPIIPATGEILRGDIKLQTKQVLENLKNILDAAGSCIDNVVKTTVFMKDL
;
A
#
# COMPACT_ATOMS: atom_id res chain seq x y z
N MET A 1 12.18 -20.44 3.85
CA MET A 1 11.74 -19.06 4.15
C MET A 1 10.24 -19.09 4.30
N GLU A 2 9.72 -18.65 5.45
CA GLU A 2 8.27 -18.61 5.67
C GLU A 2 7.66 -17.42 4.91
N LYS A 3 6.56 -17.67 4.22
CA LYS A 3 5.77 -16.67 3.49
C LYS A 3 4.57 -16.32 4.36
N SER A 4 4.37 -15.04 4.66
CA SER A 4 3.13 -14.56 5.27
C SER A 4 2.43 -13.52 4.40
N VAL A 5 1.10 -13.65 4.33
CA VAL A 5 0.22 -12.70 3.66
C VAL A 5 -0.07 -11.57 4.64
N ILE A 6 0.13 -10.33 4.22
CA ILE A 6 -0.19 -9.14 5.02
C ILE A 6 -1.54 -8.60 4.54
N SER A 7 -2.44 -8.36 5.49
CA SER A 7 -3.78 -7.83 5.25
C SER A 7 -4.17 -6.88 6.39
N THR A 8 -4.81 -5.76 6.06
CA THR A 8 -5.34 -4.77 7.00
C THR A 8 -6.57 -4.08 6.44
N ASN A 9 -7.49 -3.71 7.33
CA ASN A 9 -8.69 -2.92 7.00
C ASN A 9 -8.38 -1.43 6.84
N ASN A 10 -7.18 -0.99 7.20
CA ASN A 10 -6.73 0.40 7.09
C ASN A 10 -6.13 0.74 5.71
N ALA A 11 -6.13 -0.22 4.78
CA ALA A 11 -5.69 -0.03 3.40
C ALA A 11 -6.73 -0.65 2.44
N PRO A 12 -6.75 -0.27 1.16
CA PRO A 12 -7.70 -0.80 0.19
C PRO A 12 -7.62 -2.33 0.13
N ALA A 13 -8.77 -3.00 0.19
CA ALA A 13 -8.84 -4.44 0.15
C ALA A 13 -8.24 -5.00 -1.14
N ALA A 14 -7.55 -6.14 -1.06
CA ALA A 14 -7.04 -6.84 -2.22
C ALA A 14 -8.17 -7.60 -2.93
N ILE A 15 -8.92 -6.91 -3.81
CA ILE A 15 -10.03 -7.50 -4.56
C ILE A 15 -9.48 -8.13 -5.85
N GLY A 16 -9.10 -9.41 -5.79
CA GLY A 16 -8.56 -10.18 -6.92
C GLY A 16 -7.50 -11.20 -6.50
N PRO A 17 -6.80 -11.84 -7.46
CA PRO A 17 -5.78 -12.85 -7.18
C PRO A 17 -4.43 -12.21 -6.79
N TYR A 18 -4.43 -11.33 -5.78
CA TYR A 18 -3.23 -10.69 -5.23
C TYR A 18 -3.37 -10.45 -3.72
N SER A 19 -2.31 -9.97 -3.08
CA SER A 19 -2.29 -9.62 -1.66
C SER A 19 -1.85 -8.17 -1.49
N GLN A 20 -2.29 -7.48 -0.44
CA GLN A 20 -1.82 -6.12 -0.13
C GLN A 20 -0.28 -6.08 0.01
N ALA A 21 0.27 -7.06 0.74
CA ALA A 21 1.69 -7.34 0.76
C ALA A 21 1.96 -8.82 1.01
N ILE A 22 3.17 -9.25 0.65
CA ILE A 22 3.76 -10.52 1.07
C ILE A 22 5.04 -10.23 1.84
N LYS A 23 5.17 -10.79 3.05
CA LYS A 23 6.43 -10.84 3.77
C LYS A 23 7.12 -12.17 3.50
N ALA A 24 8.37 -12.11 3.07
CA ALA A 24 9.22 -13.26 2.79
C ALA A 24 10.53 -13.10 3.58
N GLY A 25 10.62 -13.76 4.74
CA GLY A 25 11.69 -13.49 5.70
C GLY A 25 11.65 -12.05 6.20
N ASN A 26 12.73 -11.30 5.96
CA ASN A 26 12.88 -9.91 6.43
C ASN A 26 12.47 -8.85 5.39
N LEU A 27 12.04 -9.28 4.19
CA LEU A 27 11.60 -8.38 3.13
C LEU A 27 10.08 -8.36 3.06
N VAL A 28 9.52 -7.17 2.83
CA VAL A 28 8.09 -6.97 2.59
C VAL A 28 7.92 -6.43 1.17
N PHE A 29 7.21 -7.19 0.34
CA PHE A 29 6.86 -6.80 -1.02
C PHE A 29 5.42 -6.30 -1.02
N ILE A 30 5.23 -5.01 -1.27
CA ILE A 30 3.92 -4.35 -1.23
C ILE A 30 3.39 -4.19 -2.65
N SER A 31 2.12 -4.50 -2.85
CA SER A 31 1.44 -4.27 -4.12
C SER A 31 1.33 -2.78 -4.44
N GLY A 32 1.08 -2.44 -5.70
CA GLY A 32 0.88 -1.05 -6.11
C GLY A 32 -0.24 -0.39 -5.32
N GLN A 33 0.06 0.75 -4.68
CA GLN A 33 -0.92 1.53 -3.93
C GLN A 33 -1.52 2.62 -4.82
N ILE A 34 -2.84 2.78 -4.73
CA ILE A 34 -3.64 3.75 -5.47
C ILE A 34 -4.46 4.60 -4.49
N PRO A 35 -4.97 5.79 -4.89
CA PRO A 35 -5.62 6.72 -3.97
C PRO A 35 -7.04 6.30 -3.60
N ILE A 36 -7.26 5.03 -3.24
CA ILE A 36 -8.55 4.55 -2.74
C ILE A 36 -8.66 4.84 -1.23
N ILE A 37 -9.83 5.29 -0.80
CA ILE A 37 -10.19 5.45 0.60
C ILE A 37 -10.59 4.08 1.16
N PRO A 38 -9.87 3.52 2.15
CA PRO A 38 -10.13 2.17 2.66
C PRO A 38 -11.56 1.96 3.17
N ALA A 39 -12.12 2.98 3.82
CA ALA A 39 -13.46 2.92 4.42
C ALA A 39 -14.59 2.84 3.38
N THR A 40 -14.41 3.41 2.18
CA THR A 40 -15.46 3.47 1.16
C THR A 40 -15.15 2.59 -0.07
N GLY A 41 -13.89 2.23 -0.29
CA GLY A 41 -13.46 1.57 -1.53
C GLY A 41 -13.44 2.49 -2.75
N GLU A 42 -13.74 3.77 -2.59
CA GLU A 42 -13.78 4.73 -3.70
C GLU A 42 -12.43 5.41 -3.91
N ILE A 43 -12.17 5.82 -5.15
CA ILE A 43 -11.02 6.66 -5.48
C ILE A 43 -11.24 8.06 -4.88
N LEU A 44 -10.27 8.53 -4.08
CA LEU A 44 -10.24 9.89 -3.54
C LEU A 44 -10.21 10.90 -4.70
N ARG A 45 -11.27 11.69 -4.80
CA ARG A 45 -11.36 12.81 -5.74
C ARG A 45 -10.60 14.01 -5.19
N GLY A 46 -10.00 14.80 -6.08
CA GLY A 46 -9.23 15.98 -5.72
C GLY A 46 -8.03 16.18 -6.63
N ASP A 47 -7.10 17.03 -6.18
CA ASP A 47 -5.84 17.26 -6.88
C ASP A 47 -4.84 16.12 -6.65
N ILE A 48 -3.72 16.18 -7.38
CA ILE A 48 -2.66 15.18 -7.27
C ILE A 48 -2.06 15.11 -5.87
N LYS A 49 -1.99 16.23 -5.13
CA LYS A 49 -1.41 16.25 -3.77
C LYS A 49 -2.25 15.41 -2.81
N LEU A 50 -3.57 15.55 -2.88
CA LEU A 50 -4.50 14.74 -2.07
C LEU A 50 -4.39 13.25 -2.43
N GLN A 51 -4.35 12.93 -3.73
CA GLN A 51 -4.20 11.55 -4.18
C GLN A 51 -2.87 10.93 -3.75
N THR A 52 -1.75 11.65 -3.93
CA THR A 52 -0.42 11.21 -3.48
C THR A 52 -0.41 10.96 -1.98
N LYS A 53 -1.01 11.84 -1.18
CA LYS A 53 -1.13 11.63 0.27
C LYS A 53 -1.89 10.33 0.58
N GLN A 54 -3.03 10.09 -0.06
CA GLN A 54 -3.80 8.87 0.17
C GLN A 54 -3.03 7.60 -0.20
N VAL A 55 -2.28 7.63 -1.32
CA VAL A 55 -1.41 6.51 -1.73
C VAL A 55 -0.37 6.21 -0.64
N LEU A 56 0.27 7.24 -0.09
CA LEU A 56 1.29 7.09 0.94
C LEU A 56 0.71 6.64 2.29
N GLU A 57 -0.49 7.10 2.67
CA GLU A 57 -1.19 6.61 3.87
C GLU A 57 -1.56 5.13 3.73
N ASN A 58 -2.05 4.70 2.56
CA ASN A 58 -2.34 3.30 2.28
C ASN A 58 -1.07 2.43 2.39
N LEU A 59 0.04 2.91 1.81
CA LEU A 59 1.35 2.24 1.90
C LEU A 59 1.82 2.10 3.36
N LYS A 60 1.72 3.18 4.13
CA LYS A 60 2.09 3.21 5.54
C LYS A 60 1.27 2.21 6.35
N ASN A 61 -0.05 2.18 6.17
CA ASN A 61 -0.93 1.26 6.89
C ASN A 61 -0.60 -0.23 6.61
N ILE A 62 -0.14 -0.55 5.39
CA ILE A 62 0.32 -1.90 5.04
C ILE A 62 1.68 -2.21 5.69
N LEU A 63 2.60 -1.26 5.71
CA LEU A 63 3.89 -1.42 6.41
C LEU A 63 3.70 -1.65 7.91
N ASP A 64 2.82 -0.88 8.54
CA ASP A 64 2.49 -1.01 9.96
C ASP A 64 1.89 -2.41 10.23
N ALA A 65 0.98 -2.88 9.37
CA ALA A 65 0.41 -4.23 9.46
C ALA A 65 1.45 -5.36 9.25
N ALA A 66 2.55 -5.09 8.56
CA ALA A 66 3.66 -6.02 8.40
C ALA A 66 4.67 -5.99 9.58
N GLY A 67 4.44 -5.12 10.57
CA GLY A 67 5.37 -4.87 11.68
C GLY A 67 6.61 -4.07 11.26
N SER A 68 6.46 -3.17 10.28
CA SER A 68 7.51 -2.28 9.76
C SER A 68 7.03 -0.82 9.80
N CYS A 69 7.76 0.09 9.18
CA CYS A 69 7.40 1.51 9.05
C CYS A 69 8.01 2.13 7.78
N ILE A 70 7.66 3.39 7.49
CA ILE A 70 8.14 4.12 6.32
C ILE A 70 9.67 4.29 6.29
N ASP A 71 10.31 4.38 7.46
CA ASP A 71 11.76 4.57 7.60
C ASP A 71 12.54 3.33 7.13
N ASN A 72 11.90 2.16 7.08
CA ASN A 72 12.49 0.90 6.62
C ASN A 72 12.34 0.70 5.09
N VAL A 73 11.77 1.67 4.36
CA VAL A 73 11.59 1.56 2.91
C VAL A 73 12.92 1.80 2.19
N VAL A 74 13.43 0.75 1.54
CA VAL A 74 14.70 0.81 0.78
C VAL A 74 14.52 1.05 -0.71
N LYS A 75 13.32 0.84 -1.27
CA LYS A 75 13.02 1.00 -2.69
C LYS A 75 11.53 1.31 -2.91
N THR A 76 11.25 2.27 -3.78
CA THR A 76 9.90 2.55 -4.29
C THR A 76 9.91 2.64 -5.82
N THR A 77 8.77 2.35 -6.44
CA THR A 77 8.53 2.62 -7.87
C THR A 77 7.27 3.46 -7.95
N VAL A 78 7.38 4.67 -8.51
CA VAL A 78 6.26 5.60 -8.65
C VAL A 78 5.86 5.65 -10.12
N PHE A 79 4.64 5.23 -10.42
CA PHE A 79 4.05 5.33 -11.76
C PHE A 79 3.15 6.56 -11.80
N MET A 80 3.41 7.47 -12.75
CA MET A 80 2.63 8.68 -12.94
C MET A 80 1.89 8.62 -14.26
N LYS A 81 0.66 9.14 -14.28
CA LYS A 81 -0.16 9.18 -15.48
C LYS A 81 0.30 10.25 -16.47
N ASP A 82 0.85 11.34 -15.96
CA ASP A 82 1.34 12.52 -16.66
C ASP A 82 2.62 13.01 -15.98
N LEU A 83 3.59 13.51 -16.75
CA LEU A 83 4.98 13.78 -16.34
C LEU A 83 5.39 15.22 -16.62
#